data_AF-A0A0C1G8Z4-F1
#
_entry.id   AF-A0A0C1G8Z4-F1
#
_cell.length_a   1.000
_cell.length_b   1.000
_cell.length_c   1.000
_cell.angle_alpha   90.00
_cell.angle_beta   90.00
_cell.angle_gamma   90.00
#
_symmetry.space_group_name_H-M   'P 1'
#
loop_
_entity.id
_entity.type
_entity.pdbx_description
1 polymer ?
#
loop_
_entity_poly.entity_id
_entity_poly.type
_entity_poly.pdbx_seq_one_letter_code
_entity_poly.pdbx_strand_id
1 'polypeptide(L)' 'MENLTLSENAKRFMDYAVDTLNAMDGAPEHNQSQKDEVTAKIATLKSYLDKLESAYLGTIPLEHQPPVDPEYIAAAGHS' A
#
# COMPACT_ATOMS: atom_id res chain seq x y z
N MET A 1 6.93 11.59 -11.49
CA MET A 1 6.90 11.02 -10.13
C MET A 1 7.85 9.83 -10.14
N GLU A 2 8.77 9.76 -9.20
CA GLU A 2 9.67 8.60 -9.08
C GLU A 2 8.86 7.38 -8.63
N ASN A 3 9.02 6.25 -9.33
CA ASN A 3 8.42 4.99 -8.93
C ASN A 3 9.34 4.33 -7.89
N LEU A 4 8.95 4.42 -6.62
CA LEU A 4 9.64 3.73 -5.54
C LEU A 4 9.33 2.23 -5.60
N THR A 5 10.33 1.42 -5.26
CA THR A 5 10.15 -0.02 -5.02
C THR A 5 9.22 -0.28 -3.83
N LEU A 6 8.73 -1.51 -3.69
CA LEU A 6 7.90 -1.90 -2.55
C LEU A 6 8.62 -1.65 -1.21
N SER A 7 9.91 -2.01 -1.13
CA SER A 7 10.72 -1.82 0.07
C SER A 7 10.97 -0.34 0.39
N GLU A 8 11.13 0.52 -0.62
CA GLU A 8 11.26 1.97 -0.42
C GLU A 8 9.95 2.62 0.04
N ASN A 9 8.80 2.18 -0.49
CA ASN A 9 7.50 2.62 0.01
C ASN A 9 7.29 2.19 1.47
N ALA A 10 7.64 0.94 1.81
CA ALA A 10 7.53 0.41 3.17
C ALA A 10 8.45 1.18 4.14
N LYS A 11 9.70 1.41 3.74
CA LYS A 11 10.66 2.19 4.54
C LYS A 11 10.14 3.60 4.79
N ARG A 12 9.67 4.28 3.74
CA ARG A 12 9.14 5.65 3.86
C ARG A 12 7.94 5.73 4.80
N PHE A 13 7.04 4.75 4.74
CA PHE A 13 5.93 4.65 5.69
C PHE A 13 6.43 4.49 7.12
N MET A 14 7.36 3.57 7.36
CA MET A 14 7.88 3.29 8.71
C MET A 14 8.67 4.47 9.29
N ASP A 15 9.55 5.09 8.52
CA ASP A 15 10.33 6.25 8.95
C ASP A 15 9.41 7.41 9.35
N TYR A 16 8.35 7.64 8.58
CA TYR A 16 7.36 8.69 8.88
C TYR A 16 6.42 8.31 10.03
N ALA A 17 6.13 7.02 10.23
CA ALA A 17 5.37 6.54 11.37
C ALA A 17 6.09 6.86 12.70
N VAL A 18 7.41 6.65 12.75
CA VAL A 18 8.23 6.99 13.92
C VAL A 18 8.19 8.49 14.22
N ASP A 19 8.34 9.33 13.19
CA ASP A 19 8.21 10.79 13.35
C ASP A 19 6.82 11.21 13.85
N THR A 20 5.77 10.58 13.31
CA THR A 20 4.39 10.84 13.74
C THR A 20 4.16 10.44 15.19
N LEU A 21 4.71 9.31 15.63
CA LEU A 21 4.65 8.86 17.02
C LEU A 21 5.35 9.84 17.97
N ASN A 22 6.52 10.34 17.59
CA ASN A 22 7.24 11.34 18.38
C ASN A 22 6.44 12.64 18.49
N ALA A 23 5.76 13.06 17.43
CA ALA A 23 4.90 14.25 17.46
C ALA A 23 3.64 14.06 18.32
N MET A 24 3.21 12.82 18.57
CA MET A 24 2.10 12.50 19.46
C MET A 24 2.51 12.48 20.94
N ASP A 25 3.81 12.55 21.27
CA ASP A 25 4.23 12.60 22.66
C ASP A 25 3.68 13.86 23.35
N GLY A 26 3.23 13.71 24.59
CA GLY A 26 2.52 14.77 25.31
C GLY A 26 1.14 15.13 24.76
N ALA A 27 0.50 14.29 23.92
CA ALA A 27 -0.83 14.54 23.33
C ALA A 27 -1.91 15.08 24.28
N PRO A 28 -2.02 14.65 25.55
CA PRO A 28 -3.01 15.20 26.49
C PRO A 28 -2.86 16.71 26.73
N GLU A 29 -1.67 17.26 26.53
CA GLU A 29 -1.29 18.65 26.81
C GLU A 29 -1.21 19.50 25.54
N HIS A 30 -1.49 18.91 24.37
CA HIS A 30 -1.37 19.61 23.09
C HIS A 30 -2.31 20.81 23.00
N ASN A 31 -1.75 21.95 22.59
CA ASN A 31 -2.52 23.09 22.12
C ASN A 31 -3.10 22.84 20.72
N GLN A 32 -3.94 23.76 20.22
CA GLN A 32 -4.61 23.57 18.93
C GLN A 32 -3.62 23.39 17.76
N SER A 33 -2.53 24.15 17.73
CA SER A 33 -1.52 24.04 16.66
C SER A 33 -0.84 22.68 16.65
N GLN A 34 -0.55 22.12 17.83
CA GLN A 34 0.05 20.79 17.94
C GLN A 34 -0.93 19.70 17.51
N LYS A 35 -2.22 19.83 17.85
CA LYS A 35 -3.27 18.93 17.38
C LYS A 35 -3.40 18.96 15.86
N ASP A 36 -3.34 20.15 15.26
CA ASP A 36 -3.40 20.31 13.80
C ASP A 36 -2.19 19.68 13.11
N GLU A 37 -0.99 19.84 13.68
CA GLU A 37 0.23 19.21 13.19
C GLU A 37 0.15 17.68 13.22
N VAL A 38 -0.22 17.10 14.36
CA VAL A 38 -0.39 15.64 14.50
C VAL A 38 -1.45 15.13 13.53
N THR A 39 -2.56 15.85 13.37
CA THR A 39 -3.62 15.48 12.43
C THR A 39 -3.11 15.47 10.97
N ALA A 40 -2.31 16.47 10.59
CA ALA A 40 -1.70 16.53 9.26
C ALA A 40 -0.67 15.39 9.03
N LYS A 41 0.12 15.05 10.06
CA LYS A 41 1.04 13.91 10.01
C LYS A 41 0.27 12.59 9.85
N ILE A 42 -0.82 12.37 10.61
CA ILE A 42 -1.68 11.19 10.45
C ILE A 42 -2.26 11.11 9.04
N ALA A 43 -2.74 12.23 8.48
CA ALA A 43 -3.27 12.25 7.11
C ALA A 43 -2.21 11.86 6.07
N THR A 44 -0.97 12.33 6.25
CA THR A 44 0.16 11.96 5.40
C THR A 44 0.52 10.48 5.53
N LEU A 45 0.49 9.94 6.76
CA LEU A 45 0.75 8.54 7.04
C LEU A 45 -0.24 7.61 6.31
N LYS A 46 -1.53 7.99 6.29
CA LYS A 46 -2.57 7.28 5.52
C LYS A 46 -2.23 7.22 4.04
N SER A 47 -1.83 8.35 3.44
CA SER A 47 -1.41 8.38 2.03
C SER A 47 -0.21 7.47 1.73
N TYR A 48 0.74 7.33 2.65
CA TYR A 48 1.85 6.40 2.47
C TYR A 48 1.42 4.94 2.57
N LEU A 49 0.47 4.63 3.46
CA LEU A 49 -0.10 3.29 3.54
C LEU A 49 -0.84 2.92 2.25
N ASP A 50 -1.67 3.82 1.72
CA ASP A 50 -2.41 3.60 0.47
C ASP A 50 -1.45 3.34 -0.72
N LYS A 51 -0.34 4.07 -0.76
CA LYS A 51 0.71 3.87 -1.78
C LYS A 51 1.42 2.53 -1.62
N LEU A 52 1.71 2.13 -0.38
CA LEU A 52 2.32 0.84 -0.09
C LEU A 52 1.40 -0.31 -0.49
N GLU A 53 0.11 -0.21 -0.15
CA GLU A 53 -0.91 -1.19 -0.55
C GLU A 53 -1.03 -1.26 -2.08
N SER A 54 -1.13 -0.12 -2.75
CA SER A 54 -1.18 -0.06 -4.22
C SER A 54 0.06 -0.67 -4.87
N ALA A 55 1.25 -0.40 -4.31
CA ALA A 55 2.50 -0.97 -4.79
C ALA A 55 2.52 -2.50 -4.59
N TYR A 56 2.05 -2.99 -3.44
CA TYR A 56 1.97 -4.42 -3.15
C TYR A 56 1.02 -5.14 -4.11
N LEU A 57 -0.20 -4.63 -4.27
CA LEU A 57 -1.20 -5.20 -5.20
C LEU A 57 -0.70 -5.19 -6.65
N GLY A 58 0.02 -4.14 -7.06
CA GLY A 58 0.65 -4.07 -8.38
C GLY A 58 1.77 -5.10 -8.62
N THR A 59 2.30 -5.72 -7.56
CA THR A 59 3.32 -6.79 -7.68
C THR A 59 2.72 -8.20 -7.68
N ILE A 60 1.44 -8.36 -7.36
CA ILE A 60 0.76 -9.65 -7.43
C ILE A 60 0.37 -9.89 -8.90
N PRO A 61 0.89 -10.93 -9.56
CA PRO A 61 0.41 -11.30 -10.88
C PRO A 61 -1.07 -11.61 -10.76
N LEU A 62 -1.92 -10.90 -11.52
CA LEU A 62 -3.29 -11.36 -11.78
C LEU A 62 -3.15 -12.76 -12.36
N GLU A 63 -3.66 -13.78 -11.66
CA GLU A 63 -3.62 -15.15 -12.14
C GLU A 63 -4.05 -15.18 -13.60
N HIS A 64 -3.12 -15.57 -14.49
CA HIS A 64 -3.44 -15.91 -15.86
C HIS A 64 -4.46 -17.06 -15.78
N GLN A 65 -5.74 -16.76 -16.00
CA GLN A 65 -6.65 -17.79 -16.46
C GLN A 65 -6.07 -18.28 -17.79
N PRO A 66 -5.66 -19.56 -17.91
CA PRO A 66 -5.29 -20.06 -19.21
C PRO A 66 -6.51 -19.92 -20.12
N PRO A 67 -6.36 -19.48 -21.39
CA PRO A 67 -7.46 -19.59 -22.33
C PRO A 67 -7.84 -21.08 -22.38
N VAL A 68 -9.08 -21.40 -21.99
CA VAL A 68 -9.64 -22.72 -22.23
C VAL A 68 -9.74 -22.88 -23.75
N ASP A 69 -8.77 -23.60 -24.31
CA ASP A 69 -8.71 -23.85 -25.74
C ASP A 69 -9.89 -24.75 -26.15
N PRO A 70 -10.84 -24.28 -26.98
CA PRO A 70 -11.99 -25.07 -27.38
C PRO A 70 -11.61 -26.35 -28.15
N GLU A 71 -10.42 -26.38 -28.77
CA GLU A 71 -9.96 -27.54 -29.55
C GLU A 71 -9.60 -28.75 -28.67
N TYR A 72 -9.29 -28.55 -27.38
CA TYR A 72 -8.95 -29.65 -26.47
C TYR A 72 -10.17 -30.55 -26.16
N ILE A 73 -11.39 -30.03 -26.29
CA ILE A 73 -12.63 -30.79 -26.04
C ILE A 73 -13.01 -31.66 -27.26
N ALA A 74 -12.65 -31.24 -28.47
CA ALA A 74 -13.01 -31.96 -29.70
C ALA A 74 -12.16 -33.24 -29.92
N ALA A 75 -10.94 -33.30 -29.39
CA ALA A 75 -10.02 -34.42 -29.62
C ALA A 75 -10.26 -35.64 -28.71
N ALA A 76 -10.98 -35.50 -27.59
CA ALA A 76 -11.26 -36.60 -26.67
C ALA A 76 -12.56 -37.38 -26.96
N GLY A 77 -13.32 -36.98 -27.99
CA GLY A 77 -14.68 -37.47 -28.27
C GLY A 77 -14.84 -38.43 -29.44
N HIS A 78 -13.76 -38.88 -30.08
CA HIS A 78 -13.83 -39.86 -31.16
C HIS A 78 -12.87 -41.03 -30.88
N SER A 79 -13.37 -42.02 -30.12
CA SER A 79 -12.89 -43.41 -30.15
C SER A 79 -13.77 -44.24 -31.08
#